data_AF-A0A6A3HZ76-F1
#
_entry.id   AF-A0A6A3HZ76-F1
#
_cell.length_a   1.000
_cell.length_b   1.000
_cell.length_c   1.000
_cell.angle_alpha   90.00
_cell.angle_beta   90.00
_cell.angle_gamma   90.00
#
_symmetry.space_group_name_H-M   'P 1'
#
loop_
_entity.id
_entity.type
_entity.pdbx_description
1 polymer ?
#
loop_
_entity_poly.entity_id
_entity_poly.type
_entity_poly.pdbx_seq_one_letter_code
_entity_poly.pdbx_strand_id
1 'polypeptide(L)'
;MRDCLPWLLTLGAGCRELLAFFKRSHKLWFVLRRKLKEKKLRALVLPGDTRWESLLACLDSVLTAGSFLFSMVPARDFQSAKTKSQRQKRKSVFNLVTSRDFVSQLKRDINLLRVIAKHLVKFEKDSTPISEVYNTFLDMPSEFSACNLTPRELKSVEGIITKRFDFVYGDAHGLAYLLDPRFCGDGMDVSTRRSVEKFMSGWFGEDKADDVLIQPAFYHGYVTELKISTSRQWKLLGEGRPPVFDFWCGLKKFDLLQEITKQLFRCAGSTSAAERNFSTHAFIHSKLRNWLTPRSR
;
A
#
# COMPACT_ATOMS: atom_id res chain seq x y z
N MET A 1 4.11 -13.69 -1.07
CA MET A 1 4.28 -13.12 -2.43
C MET A 1 5.53 -13.66 -3.13
N ARG A 2 6.72 -13.62 -2.52
CA ARG A 2 7.96 -14.15 -3.13
C ARG A 2 7.84 -15.58 -3.65
N ASP A 3 7.29 -16.47 -2.84
CA ASP A 3 7.20 -17.90 -3.18
C ASP A 3 5.99 -18.23 -4.07
N CYS A 4 5.03 -17.31 -4.16
CA CYS A 4 3.77 -17.52 -4.87
C CYS A 4 3.77 -16.90 -6.28
N LEU A 5 4.59 -15.88 -6.51
CA LEU A 5 4.70 -15.15 -7.78
C LEU A 5 6.18 -15.04 -8.19
N PRO A 6 6.83 -16.15 -8.59
CA PRO A 6 8.27 -16.17 -8.85
C PRO A 6 8.68 -15.22 -9.98
N TRP A 7 7.82 -15.02 -10.98
CA TRP A 7 8.08 -14.13 -12.11
C TRP A 7 8.30 -12.66 -11.70
N LEU A 8 7.62 -12.20 -10.64
CA LEU A 8 7.76 -10.83 -10.12
C LEU A 8 9.19 -10.59 -9.60
N LEU A 9 9.79 -11.62 -9.03
CA LEU A 9 11.18 -11.56 -8.55
C LEU A 9 12.18 -11.65 -9.69
N THR A 10 11.93 -12.50 -10.68
CA THR A 10 12.81 -12.66 -11.83
C THR A 10 12.95 -11.34 -12.60
N LEU A 11 11.85 -10.69 -12.96
CA LEU A 11 11.91 -9.41 -13.66
C LEU A 11 12.49 -8.30 -12.77
N GLY A 12 12.10 -8.26 -11.50
CA GLY A 12 12.64 -7.31 -10.53
C GLY A 12 14.16 -7.42 -10.39
N ALA A 13 14.71 -8.63 -10.34
CA ALA A 13 16.15 -8.88 -10.32
C ALA A 13 16.82 -8.44 -11.63
N GLY A 14 16.23 -8.79 -12.78
CA GLY A 14 16.73 -8.34 -14.09
C GLY A 14 16.79 -6.82 -14.21
N CYS A 15 15.77 -6.10 -13.74
CA CYS A 15 15.76 -4.63 -13.73
C CYS A 15 16.82 -4.06 -12.77
N ARG A 16 17.06 -4.69 -11.61
CA ARG A 16 18.17 -4.30 -10.71
C ARG A 16 19.53 -4.43 -11.40
N GLU A 17 19.76 -5.55 -12.08
CA GLU A 17 21.01 -5.79 -12.81
C GLU A 17 21.21 -4.80 -13.95
N LEU A 18 20.14 -4.52 -14.72
CA LEU A 18 20.12 -3.49 -15.76
C LEU A 18 20.58 -2.14 -15.19
N LEU A 19 19.96 -1.69 -14.10
CA LEU A 19 20.31 -0.40 -13.48
C LEU A 19 21.71 -0.39 -12.90
N ALA A 20 22.13 -1.47 -12.23
CA ALA A 20 23.47 -1.60 -11.70
C ALA A 20 24.53 -1.55 -12.81
N PHE A 21 24.25 -2.18 -13.96
CA PHE A 21 25.10 -2.11 -15.14
C PHE A 21 25.26 -0.68 -15.64
N PHE A 22 24.14 0.04 -15.85
CA PHE A 22 24.19 1.42 -16.32
C PHE A 22 24.94 2.31 -15.32
N LYS A 23 24.59 2.27 -14.02
CA LYS A 23 25.26 3.10 -13.00
C LYS A 23 26.77 2.87 -12.91
N ARG A 24 27.23 1.63 -13.10
CA ARG A 24 28.67 1.30 -13.14
C ARG A 24 29.36 1.75 -14.43
N SER A 25 28.61 1.90 -15.53
CA SER A 25 29.10 2.45 -16.79
C SER A 25 28.84 3.95 -16.85
N HIS A 26 29.72 4.76 -16.23
CA HIS A 26 29.57 6.22 -16.15
C HIS A 26 29.23 6.89 -17.49
N LYS A 27 29.88 6.45 -18.60
CA LYS A 27 29.59 6.96 -19.95
C LYS A 27 28.16 6.65 -20.40
N LEU A 28 27.73 5.39 -20.32
CA LEU A 28 26.38 4.99 -20.76
C LEU A 28 25.31 5.61 -19.86
N TRP A 29 25.57 5.69 -18.56
CA TRP A 29 24.69 6.35 -17.61
C TRP A 29 24.51 7.83 -17.91
N PHE A 30 25.60 8.54 -18.20
CA PHE A 30 25.56 9.94 -18.55
C PHE A 30 24.73 10.16 -19.82
N VAL A 31 24.97 9.37 -20.87
CA VAL A 31 24.21 9.45 -22.13
C VAL A 31 22.72 9.20 -21.89
N LEU A 32 22.37 8.14 -21.13
CA LEU A 32 20.98 7.83 -20.82
C LEU A 32 20.32 8.95 -20.00
N ARG A 33 20.98 9.44 -18.94
CA ARG A 33 20.47 10.54 -18.11
C ARG A 33 20.27 11.81 -18.90
N ARG A 34 21.17 12.14 -19.82
CA ARG A 34 21.05 13.32 -20.68
C ARG A 34 19.79 13.24 -21.54
N LYS A 35 19.58 12.11 -22.23
CA LYS A 35 18.38 11.86 -23.04
C LYS A 35 17.08 11.93 -22.21
N LEU A 36 17.08 11.35 -21.00
CA LEU A 36 15.92 11.42 -20.10
C LEU A 36 15.64 12.86 -19.66
N LYS A 37 16.68 13.62 -19.30
CA LYS A 37 16.57 15.03 -18.90
C LYS A 37 16.04 15.92 -20.03
N GLU A 38 16.51 15.71 -21.26
CA GLU A 38 16.03 16.41 -22.47
C GLU A 38 14.52 16.22 -22.68
N LYS A 39 13.97 15.06 -22.32
CA LYS A 39 12.52 14.79 -22.35
C LYS A 39 11.79 15.06 -21.03
N LYS A 40 12.43 15.72 -20.06
CA LYS A 40 11.87 15.97 -18.72
C LYS A 40 11.40 14.69 -17.99
N LEU A 41 12.03 13.55 -18.28
CA LEU A 41 11.75 12.27 -17.65
C LEU A 41 12.63 12.07 -16.41
N ARG A 42 12.10 11.32 -15.44
CA ARG A 42 12.84 10.93 -14.24
C ARG A 42 13.98 9.98 -14.60
N ALA A 43 15.10 10.10 -13.88
CA ALA A 43 16.20 9.15 -14.01
C ALA A 43 15.81 7.77 -13.46
N LEU A 44 16.47 6.71 -13.95
CA LEU A 44 16.23 5.36 -13.45
C LEU A 44 16.51 5.25 -11.94
N VAL A 45 15.59 4.59 -11.23
CA VAL A 45 15.60 4.45 -9.76
C VAL A 45 16.04 3.05 -9.38
N LEU A 46 17.13 2.93 -8.63
CA LEU A 46 17.55 1.63 -8.10
C LEU A 46 16.66 1.29 -6.89
N PRO A 47 16.01 0.12 -6.86
CA PRO A 47 15.15 -0.23 -5.75
C PRO A 47 15.99 -0.57 -4.51
N GLY A 48 15.45 -0.26 -3.33
CA GLY A 48 15.96 -0.78 -2.07
C GLY A 48 15.59 -2.25 -1.89
N ASP A 49 16.22 -2.92 -0.92
CA ASP A 49 16.04 -4.35 -0.73
C ASP A 49 14.72 -4.71 -0.03
N THR A 50 14.13 -3.76 0.73
CA THR A 50 13.02 -4.04 1.66
C THR A 50 11.68 -3.37 1.32
N ARG A 51 11.63 -2.41 0.38
CA ARG A 51 10.41 -1.61 0.13
C ARG A 51 9.79 -1.86 -1.23
N TRP A 52 8.55 -2.35 -1.26
CA TRP A 52 7.77 -2.61 -2.49
C TRP A 52 7.62 -1.36 -3.37
N GLU A 53 7.47 -0.18 -2.76
CA GLU A 53 7.40 1.09 -3.48
C GLU A 53 8.67 1.40 -4.27
N SER A 54 9.84 1.05 -3.72
CA SER A 54 11.10 1.28 -4.41
C SER A 54 11.25 0.35 -5.62
N LEU A 55 10.71 -0.87 -5.54
CA LEU A 55 10.62 -1.79 -6.68
C LEU A 55 9.65 -1.25 -7.73
N LEU A 56 8.46 -0.79 -7.33
CA LEU A 56 7.50 -0.14 -8.24
C LEU A 56 8.15 1.05 -8.96
N ALA A 57 8.79 1.96 -8.22
CA ALA A 57 9.48 3.11 -8.80
C ALA A 57 10.61 2.71 -9.77
N CYS A 58 11.34 1.63 -9.48
CA CYS A 58 12.31 1.06 -10.40
C CYS A 58 11.64 0.63 -11.71
N LEU A 59 10.63 -0.24 -11.64
CA LEU A 59 9.96 -0.77 -12.83
C LEU A 59 9.29 0.34 -13.65
N ASP A 60 8.59 1.28 -13.01
CA ASP A 60 7.97 2.44 -13.67
C ASP A 60 9.03 3.30 -14.38
N SER A 61 10.19 3.52 -13.76
CA SER A 61 11.27 4.30 -14.38
C SER A 61 11.87 3.59 -15.60
N VAL A 62 12.00 2.26 -15.55
CA VAL A 62 12.47 1.43 -16.66
C VAL A 62 11.47 1.43 -17.81
N LEU A 63 10.18 1.23 -17.51
CA LEU A 63 9.10 1.26 -18.51
C LEU A 63 9.05 2.62 -19.22
N THR A 64 9.12 3.71 -18.45
CA THR A 64 9.13 5.09 -18.97
C THR A 64 10.35 5.37 -19.85
N ALA A 65 11.51 4.82 -19.49
CA ALA A 65 12.75 4.94 -20.27
C ALA A 65 12.83 3.96 -21.46
N GLY A 66 11.80 3.12 -21.67
CA GLY A 66 11.81 2.00 -22.61
C GLY A 66 12.29 2.39 -24.00
N SER A 67 11.73 3.44 -24.61
CA SER A 67 12.11 3.89 -25.95
C SER A 67 13.61 4.22 -26.09
N PHE A 68 14.20 4.82 -25.06
CA PHE A 68 15.64 5.11 -25.03
C PHE A 68 16.46 3.84 -24.87
N LEU A 69 16.05 2.94 -23.98
CA LEU A 69 16.72 1.66 -23.76
C LEU A 69 16.67 0.80 -25.04
N PHE A 70 15.51 0.70 -25.70
CA PHE A 70 15.33 -0.03 -26.95
C PHE A 70 16.13 0.55 -28.12
N SER A 71 16.42 1.87 -28.11
CA SER A 71 17.32 2.47 -29.11
C SER A 71 18.81 2.28 -28.77
N MET A 72 19.17 2.34 -27.49
CA MET A 72 20.57 2.37 -27.06
C MET A 72 21.19 0.98 -26.98
N VAL A 73 20.44 0.00 -26.49
CA VAL A 73 20.94 -1.34 -26.19
C VAL A 73 21.30 -2.14 -27.47
N PRO A 74 20.53 -2.06 -28.57
CA PRO A 74 20.91 -2.71 -29.82
C PRO A 74 22.07 -2.05 -30.56
N ALA A 75 22.38 -0.78 -30.27
CA ALA A 75 23.41 -0.03 -30.99
C ALA A 75 24.79 -0.71 -30.93
N ARG A 76 25.53 -0.64 -32.04
CA ARG A 76 26.86 -1.28 -32.17
C ARG A 76 27.83 -0.85 -31.06
N ASP A 77 27.79 0.42 -30.69
CA ASP A 77 28.60 1.00 -29.61
C ASP A 77 28.26 0.42 -28.24
N PHE A 78 27.01 0.03 -28.02
CA PHE A 78 26.61 -0.67 -26.80
C PHE A 78 27.11 -2.11 -26.78
N GLN A 79 27.13 -2.80 -27.91
CA GLN A 79 27.58 -4.19 -27.97
C GLN A 79 29.12 -4.31 -27.96
N SER A 80 29.83 -3.24 -28.29
CA SER A 80 31.29 -3.18 -28.23
C SER A 80 31.81 -3.35 -26.79
N ALA A 81 32.72 -4.30 -26.59
CA ALA A 81 33.31 -4.63 -25.30
C ALA A 81 34.77 -5.05 -25.47
N LYS A 82 35.65 -4.63 -24.55
CA LYS A 82 37.08 -4.97 -24.58
C LYS A 82 37.37 -6.33 -23.96
N THR A 83 36.54 -6.78 -23.02
CA THR A 83 36.75 -8.02 -22.27
C THR A 83 35.56 -8.98 -22.38
N LYS A 84 35.81 -10.28 -22.24
CA LYS A 84 34.77 -11.33 -22.22
C LYS A 84 33.70 -11.08 -21.16
N SER A 85 34.12 -10.66 -19.95
CA SER A 85 33.19 -10.34 -18.85
C SER A 85 32.26 -9.16 -19.18
N GLN A 86 32.80 -8.10 -19.80
CA GLN A 86 32.00 -6.96 -20.25
C GLN A 86 31.01 -7.37 -21.36
N ARG A 87 31.45 -8.20 -22.31
CA ARG A 87 30.62 -8.73 -23.38
C ARG A 87 29.44 -9.53 -22.83
N GLN A 88 29.70 -10.39 -21.84
CA GLN A 88 28.65 -11.20 -21.21
C GLN A 88 27.60 -10.32 -20.52
N LYS A 89 28.01 -9.33 -19.72
CA LYS A 89 27.08 -8.41 -19.03
C LYS A 89 26.22 -7.60 -20.01
N ARG A 90 26.83 -7.09 -21.09
CA ARG A 90 26.12 -6.38 -22.17
C ARG A 90 25.12 -7.28 -22.88
N LYS A 91 25.50 -8.54 -23.16
CA LYS A 91 24.62 -9.54 -23.76
C LYS A 91 23.43 -9.86 -22.85
N SER A 92 23.62 -10.01 -21.54
CA SER A 92 22.52 -10.21 -20.59
C SER A 92 21.55 -9.03 -20.58
N VAL A 93 22.05 -7.80 -20.53
CA VAL A 93 21.22 -6.58 -20.63
C VAL A 93 20.49 -6.52 -21.97
N PHE A 94 21.17 -6.83 -23.07
CA PHE A 94 20.57 -6.89 -24.40
C PHE A 94 19.43 -7.89 -24.47
N ASN A 95 19.66 -9.13 -24.01
CA ASN A 95 18.66 -10.19 -24.04
C ASN A 95 17.44 -9.83 -23.18
N LEU A 96 17.64 -9.22 -22.01
CA LEU A 96 16.55 -8.79 -21.13
C LEU A 96 15.68 -7.73 -21.83
N VAL A 97 16.30 -6.64 -22.28
CA VAL A 97 15.61 -5.47 -22.85
C VAL A 97 14.95 -5.79 -24.20
N THR A 98 15.54 -6.69 -25.00
CA THR A 98 14.99 -7.06 -26.31
C THR A 98 14.09 -8.30 -26.27
N SER A 99 13.87 -8.90 -25.09
CA SER A 99 12.93 -10.02 -24.96
C SER A 99 11.52 -9.59 -25.34
N ARG A 100 10.80 -10.48 -26.04
CA ARG A 100 9.45 -10.21 -26.58
C ARG A 100 8.46 -9.79 -25.49
N ASP A 101 8.59 -10.40 -24.31
CA ASP A 101 7.65 -10.21 -23.20
C ASP A 101 8.10 -9.15 -22.20
N PHE A 102 9.22 -8.45 -22.43
CA PHE A 102 9.76 -7.50 -21.46
C PHE A 102 8.76 -6.42 -21.06
N VAL A 103 8.10 -5.80 -22.05
CA VAL A 103 7.17 -4.69 -21.82
C VAL A 103 5.86 -5.17 -21.22
N SER A 104 5.32 -6.31 -21.69
CA SER A 104 4.07 -6.88 -21.16
C SER A 104 4.25 -7.32 -19.72
N GLN A 105 5.38 -7.97 -19.40
CA GLN A 105 5.71 -8.37 -18.04
C GLN A 105 5.96 -7.15 -17.13
N LEU A 106 6.66 -6.11 -17.61
CA LEU A 106 6.82 -4.86 -16.84
C LEU A 106 5.47 -4.25 -16.47
N LYS A 107 4.55 -4.11 -17.42
CA LYS A 107 3.22 -3.55 -17.18
C LYS A 107 2.43 -4.38 -16.18
N ARG A 108 2.51 -5.72 -16.30
CA ARG A 108 1.85 -6.66 -15.39
C ARG A 108 2.37 -6.51 -13.96
N ASP A 109 3.69 -6.53 -13.77
CA ASP A 109 4.35 -6.38 -12.48
C ASP A 109 4.02 -5.02 -11.84
N ILE A 110 4.07 -3.95 -12.63
CA ILE A 110 3.73 -2.58 -12.19
C ILE A 110 2.27 -2.51 -11.72
N ASN A 111 1.33 -3.08 -12.48
CA ASN A 111 -0.08 -3.05 -12.11
C ASN A 111 -0.32 -3.77 -10.77
N LEU A 112 0.29 -4.94 -10.59
CA LEU A 112 0.22 -5.69 -9.34
C LEU A 112 0.80 -4.91 -8.17
N LEU A 113 2.02 -4.37 -8.33
CA LEU A 113 2.69 -3.60 -7.28
C LEU A 113 1.95 -2.29 -6.95
N ARG A 114 1.23 -1.71 -7.91
CA ARG A 114 0.44 -0.49 -7.70
C ARG A 114 -0.73 -0.74 -6.75
N VAL A 115 -1.38 -1.91 -6.79
CA VAL A 115 -2.42 -2.30 -5.80
C VAL A 115 -1.83 -2.28 -4.39
N ILE A 116 -0.67 -2.89 -4.20
CA ILE A 116 0.01 -2.94 -2.89
C ILE A 116 0.42 -1.54 -2.44
N ALA A 117 1.09 -0.78 -3.32
CA ALA A 117 1.57 0.57 -2.99
C ALA A 117 0.41 1.52 -2.65
N LYS A 118 -0.73 1.42 -3.35
CA LYS A 118 -1.94 2.20 -3.04
C LYS A 118 -2.36 2.03 -1.58
N HIS A 119 -2.41 0.79 -1.09
CA HIS A 119 -2.82 0.50 0.29
C HIS A 119 -1.74 0.83 1.31
N LEU A 120 -0.46 0.61 1.00
CA LEU A 120 0.64 1.05 1.88
C LEU A 120 0.61 2.56 2.10
N VAL A 121 0.54 3.35 1.01
CA VAL A 121 0.44 4.81 1.08
C VAL A 121 -0.79 5.26 1.87
N LYS A 122 -1.90 4.52 1.81
CA LYS A 122 -3.10 4.80 2.60
C LYS A 122 -2.81 4.70 4.10
N PHE A 123 -2.20 3.61 4.56
CA PHE A 123 -1.88 3.41 5.98
C PHE A 123 -0.62 4.15 6.44
N GLU A 124 0.18 4.68 5.53
CA GLU A 124 1.28 5.57 5.89
C GLU A 124 0.82 6.95 6.34
N LYS A 125 -0.41 7.39 6.00
CA LYS A 125 -0.98 8.68 6.41
C LYS A 125 -1.37 8.69 7.89
N ASP A 126 -1.18 9.81 8.57
CA ASP A 126 -1.53 10.00 9.99
C ASP A 126 -3.05 9.99 10.26
N SER A 127 -3.85 10.20 9.22
CA SER A 127 -5.29 10.45 9.33
C SER A 127 -6.17 9.26 8.97
N THR A 128 -5.59 8.10 8.63
CA THR A 128 -6.36 6.94 8.17
C THR A 128 -7.00 6.24 9.36
N PRO A 129 -8.34 6.22 9.47
CA PRO A 129 -9.00 5.60 10.62
C PRO A 129 -8.86 4.07 10.57
N ILE A 130 -8.87 3.44 11.74
CA ILE A 130 -8.69 1.98 11.88
C ILE A 130 -9.77 1.14 11.17
N SER A 131 -10.95 1.73 10.93
CA SER A 131 -12.03 1.14 10.12
C SER A 131 -11.61 0.81 8.68
N GLU A 132 -10.63 1.54 8.14
CA GLU A 132 -10.13 1.33 6.78
C GLU A 132 -9.39 -0.01 6.62
N VAL A 133 -8.92 -0.62 7.71
CA VAL A 133 -8.22 -1.92 7.66
C VAL A 133 -9.16 -2.98 7.11
N TYR A 134 -10.33 -3.17 7.72
CA TYR A 134 -11.29 -4.17 7.27
C TYR A 134 -11.75 -3.90 5.83
N ASN A 135 -12.12 -2.65 5.52
CA ASN A 135 -12.51 -2.25 4.16
C ASN A 135 -11.43 -2.61 3.13
N THR A 136 -10.16 -2.32 3.45
CA THR A 136 -9.05 -2.57 2.53
C THR A 136 -8.92 -4.06 2.22
N PHE A 137 -9.09 -4.93 3.20
CA PHE A 137 -9.02 -6.37 2.98
C PHE A 137 -10.26 -6.95 2.27
N LEU A 138 -11.44 -6.33 2.40
CA LEU A 138 -12.61 -6.67 1.60
C LEU A 138 -12.41 -6.33 0.11
N ASP A 139 -11.86 -5.15 -0.19
CA ASP A 139 -11.70 -4.68 -1.58
C ASP A 139 -10.55 -5.38 -2.31
N MET A 140 -9.48 -5.72 -1.58
CA MET A 140 -8.21 -6.18 -2.15
C MET A 140 -8.32 -7.38 -3.10
N PRO A 141 -9.12 -8.44 -2.83
CA PRO A 141 -9.32 -9.54 -3.78
C PRO A 141 -9.84 -9.06 -5.15
N SER A 142 -10.82 -8.16 -5.16
CA SER A 142 -11.38 -7.61 -6.40
C SER A 142 -10.35 -6.78 -7.18
N GLU A 143 -9.52 -5.99 -6.48
CA GLU A 143 -8.46 -5.21 -7.11
C GLU A 143 -7.37 -6.09 -7.74
N PHE A 144 -7.01 -7.21 -7.10
CA PHE A 144 -6.08 -8.17 -7.68
C PHE A 144 -6.68 -9.00 -8.81
N SER A 145 -8.00 -9.26 -8.79
CA SER A 145 -8.68 -9.91 -9.90
C SER A 145 -8.59 -9.09 -11.20
N ALA A 146 -8.52 -7.76 -11.08
CA ALA A 146 -8.31 -6.84 -12.20
C ALA A 146 -6.86 -6.85 -12.76
N CYS A 147 -5.91 -7.56 -12.14
CA CYS A 147 -4.48 -7.54 -12.50
C CYS A 147 -4.06 -8.57 -13.58
N ASN A 148 -4.98 -9.08 -14.40
CA ASN A 148 -4.70 -10.10 -15.44
C ASN A 148 -3.89 -11.29 -14.90
N LEU A 149 -4.25 -11.79 -13.71
CA LEU A 149 -3.66 -12.97 -13.11
C LEU A 149 -4.32 -14.24 -13.64
N THR A 150 -3.55 -15.33 -13.76
CA THR A 150 -4.15 -16.65 -13.97
C THR A 150 -4.95 -17.07 -12.74
N PRO A 151 -5.95 -17.96 -12.87
CA PRO A 151 -6.74 -18.43 -11.73
C PRO A 151 -5.89 -19.00 -10.57
N ARG A 152 -4.79 -19.69 -10.91
CA ARG A 152 -3.86 -20.24 -9.91
C ARG A 152 -3.11 -19.15 -9.14
N GLU A 153 -2.68 -18.11 -9.84
CA GLU A 153 -1.98 -16.97 -9.23
C GLU A 153 -2.93 -16.15 -8.38
N LEU A 154 -4.15 -15.89 -8.87
CA LEU A 154 -5.18 -15.18 -8.12
C LEU A 154 -5.49 -15.92 -6.81
N LYS A 155 -5.73 -17.24 -6.86
CA LYS A 155 -5.93 -18.07 -5.66
C LYS A 155 -4.75 -17.98 -4.69
N SER A 156 -3.53 -17.92 -5.20
CA SER A 156 -2.33 -17.79 -4.36
C SER A 156 -2.23 -16.41 -3.71
N VAL A 157 -2.63 -15.36 -4.42
CA VAL A 157 -2.71 -13.98 -3.91
C VAL A 157 -3.81 -13.87 -2.86
N GLU A 158 -5.01 -14.38 -3.13
CA GLU A 158 -6.12 -14.45 -2.16
C GLU A 158 -5.68 -15.17 -0.87
N GLY A 159 -5.02 -16.32 -0.97
CA GLY A 159 -4.49 -17.01 0.20
C GLY A 159 -3.44 -16.20 0.98
N ILE A 160 -2.67 -15.33 0.33
CA ILE A 160 -1.76 -14.38 1.02
C ILE A 160 -2.57 -13.29 1.71
N ILE A 161 -3.59 -12.73 1.04
CA ILE A 161 -4.46 -11.69 1.59
C ILE A 161 -5.14 -12.21 2.85
N THR A 162 -5.76 -13.39 2.80
CA THR A 162 -6.39 -14.04 3.96
C THR A 162 -5.39 -14.22 5.11
N LYS A 163 -4.24 -14.85 4.86
CA LYS A 163 -3.21 -15.02 5.91
C LYS A 163 -2.73 -13.71 6.53
N ARG A 164 -2.67 -12.65 5.73
CA ARG A 164 -2.28 -11.32 6.23
C ARG A 164 -3.39 -10.68 7.02
N PHE A 165 -4.63 -10.82 6.56
CA PHE A 165 -5.81 -10.38 7.29
C PHE A 165 -5.88 -11.07 8.65
N ASP A 166 -5.82 -12.39 8.71
CA ASP A 166 -5.85 -13.17 9.95
C ASP A 166 -4.75 -12.77 10.94
N PHE A 167 -3.58 -12.37 10.42
CA PHE A 167 -2.46 -11.93 11.25
C PHE A 167 -2.65 -10.53 11.84
N VAL A 168 -3.26 -9.59 11.10
CA VAL A 168 -3.41 -8.20 11.56
C VAL A 168 -4.77 -7.91 12.18
N TYR A 169 -5.77 -8.72 11.85
CA TYR A 169 -7.14 -8.51 12.28
C TYR A 169 -7.27 -8.69 13.80
N GLY A 170 -8.17 -7.91 14.36
CA GLY A 170 -8.59 -7.95 15.74
C GLY A 170 -9.96 -7.29 15.81
N ASP A 171 -10.77 -7.63 16.83
CA ASP A 171 -12.18 -7.22 16.88
C ASP A 171 -12.35 -5.69 16.84
N ALA A 172 -11.35 -4.91 17.27
CA ALA A 172 -11.34 -3.46 17.12
C ALA A 172 -11.43 -2.99 15.65
N HIS A 173 -10.81 -3.69 14.71
CA HIS A 173 -10.91 -3.38 13.28
C HIS A 173 -12.34 -3.60 12.75
N GLY A 174 -12.95 -4.73 13.14
CA GLY A 174 -14.33 -5.05 12.76
C GLY A 174 -15.33 -4.09 13.42
N LEU A 175 -15.15 -3.79 14.71
CA LEU A 175 -15.97 -2.82 15.43
C LEU A 175 -15.88 -1.42 14.83
N ALA A 176 -14.68 -0.98 14.45
CA ALA A 176 -14.49 0.31 13.82
C ALA A 176 -15.17 0.37 12.46
N TYR A 177 -15.07 -0.70 11.67
CA TYR A 177 -15.76 -0.81 10.39
C TYR A 177 -17.30 -0.86 10.54
N LEU A 178 -17.81 -1.51 11.58
CA LEU A 178 -19.23 -1.54 11.92
C LEU A 178 -19.79 -0.16 12.31
N LEU A 179 -18.98 0.63 13.03
CA LEU A 179 -19.37 1.93 13.58
C LEU A 179 -18.93 3.12 12.71
N ASP A 180 -18.12 2.91 11.67
CA ASP A 180 -17.82 3.96 10.70
C ASP A 180 -19.08 4.24 9.87
N PRO A 181 -19.60 5.49 9.86
CA PRO A 181 -20.81 5.83 9.11
C PRO A 181 -20.67 5.52 7.62
N ARG A 182 -19.44 5.54 7.07
CA ARG A 182 -19.15 5.28 5.65
C ARG A 182 -19.42 3.83 5.27
N PHE A 183 -19.25 2.90 6.22
CA PHE A 183 -19.27 1.47 5.97
C PHE A 183 -20.43 0.74 6.64
N CYS A 184 -20.76 1.07 7.89
CA CYS A 184 -21.84 0.43 8.66
C CYS A 184 -21.79 -1.11 8.67
N GLY A 185 -20.60 -1.71 8.58
CA GLY A 185 -20.44 -3.16 8.51
C GLY A 185 -20.88 -3.80 7.19
N ASP A 186 -21.02 -3.03 6.11
CA ASP A 186 -21.40 -3.54 4.79
C ASP A 186 -20.41 -4.61 4.30
N GLY A 187 -20.92 -5.72 3.76
CA GLY A 187 -20.10 -6.85 3.32
C GLY A 187 -19.41 -7.66 4.43
N MET A 188 -19.64 -7.35 5.73
CA MET A 188 -19.11 -8.15 6.83
C MET A 188 -19.82 -9.51 6.92
N ASP A 189 -19.05 -10.58 7.03
CA ASP A 189 -19.62 -11.92 7.18
C ASP A 189 -20.23 -12.14 8.58
N VAL A 190 -21.19 -13.07 8.66
CA VAL A 190 -21.96 -13.35 9.88
C VAL A 190 -21.07 -13.77 11.05
N SER A 191 -19.98 -14.50 10.79
CA SER A 191 -19.11 -15.00 11.84
C SER A 191 -18.27 -13.87 12.45
N THR A 192 -17.70 -13.01 11.61
CA THR A 192 -17.00 -11.81 12.05
C THR A 192 -17.94 -10.86 12.78
N ARG A 193 -19.13 -10.63 12.25
CA ARG A 193 -20.12 -9.75 12.88
C ARG A 193 -20.49 -10.21 14.29
N ARG A 194 -20.72 -11.51 14.47
CA ARG A 194 -20.99 -12.09 15.79
C ARG A 194 -19.82 -11.92 16.77
N SER A 195 -18.58 -12.06 16.29
CA SER A 195 -17.38 -11.82 17.11
C SER A 195 -17.32 -10.37 17.59
N VAL A 196 -17.55 -9.43 16.67
CA VAL A 196 -17.56 -7.98 16.94
C VAL A 196 -18.68 -7.62 17.93
N GLU A 197 -19.89 -8.14 17.74
CA GLU A 197 -21.03 -7.91 18.63
C GLU A 197 -20.74 -8.45 20.04
N LYS A 198 -20.16 -9.65 20.15
CA LYS A 198 -19.73 -10.23 21.44
C LYS A 198 -18.63 -9.40 22.11
N PHE A 199 -17.67 -8.91 21.34
CA PHE A 199 -16.61 -8.05 21.85
C PHE A 199 -17.19 -6.72 22.38
N MET A 200 -18.14 -6.15 21.65
CA MET A 200 -18.81 -4.90 22.02
C MET A 200 -19.70 -5.05 23.26
N SER A 201 -20.42 -6.17 23.40
CA SER A 201 -21.28 -6.42 24.57
C SER A 201 -20.49 -6.54 25.87
N GLY A 202 -19.23 -6.98 25.81
CA GLY A 202 -18.33 -7.06 26.96
C GLY A 202 -17.76 -5.70 27.43
N TRP A 203 -17.98 -4.61 26.70
CA TRP A 203 -17.27 -3.34 26.93
C TRP A 203 -17.68 -2.62 28.23
N PHE A 204 -18.96 -2.74 28.61
CA PHE A 204 -19.52 -2.03 29.77
C PHE A 204 -20.04 -2.96 30.88
N GLY A 205 -19.72 -4.26 30.80
CA GLY A 205 -20.26 -5.29 31.68
C GLY A 205 -21.62 -5.83 31.23
N GLU A 206 -22.05 -6.93 31.84
CA GLU A 206 -23.27 -7.66 31.46
C GLU A 206 -24.54 -6.81 31.57
N ASP A 207 -24.62 -5.93 32.57
CA ASP A 207 -25.80 -5.08 32.83
C ASP A 207 -26.16 -4.15 31.68
N LYS A 208 -25.20 -3.78 30.82
CA LYS A 208 -25.39 -2.89 29.68
C LYS A 208 -25.22 -3.58 28.33
N ALA A 209 -25.01 -4.90 28.31
CA ALA A 209 -24.73 -5.64 27.09
C ALA A 209 -25.82 -5.46 26.04
N ASP A 210 -27.08 -5.61 26.44
CA ASP A 210 -28.24 -5.49 25.54
C ASP A 210 -28.42 -4.05 25.03
N ASP A 211 -28.29 -3.05 25.91
CA ASP A 211 -28.38 -1.64 25.55
C ASP A 211 -27.34 -1.25 24.49
N VAL A 212 -26.13 -1.78 24.62
CA VAL A 212 -25.03 -1.56 23.67
C VAL A 212 -25.32 -2.24 22.33
N LEU A 213 -25.87 -3.45 22.34
CA LEU A 213 -26.19 -4.21 21.12
C LEU A 213 -27.38 -3.63 20.34
N ILE A 214 -28.29 -2.94 21.03
CA ILE A 214 -29.46 -2.30 20.42
C ILE A 214 -29.07 -1.01 19.66
N GLN A 215 -28.13 -0.22 20.18
CA GLN A 215 -27.76 1.07 19.58
C GLN A 215 -27.26 1.00 18.12
N PRO A 216 -26.47 -0.01 17.68
CA PRO A 216 -26.05 -0.14 16.29
C PRO A 216 -27.20 -0.17 15.29
N ALA A 217 -28.31 -0.84 15.61
CA ALA A 217 -29.47 -0.91 14.72
C ALA A 217 -30.09 0.47 14.49
N PHE A 218 -30.28 1.25 15.57
CA PHE A 218 -30.77 2.62 15.49
C PHE A 218 -29.77 3.56 14.81
N TYR A 219 -28.49 3.37 15.07
CA TYR A 219 -27.41 4.13 14.45
C TYR A 219 -27.36 3.91 12.92
N HIS A 220 -27.46 2.66 12.46
CA HIS A 220 -27.50 2.34 11.03
C HIS A 220 -28.73 2.94 10.33
N GLY A 221 -29.89 2.94 11.00
CA GLY A 221 -31.08 3.67 10.55
C GLY A 221 -30.81 5.18 10.39
N TYR A 222 -30.24 5.81 11.43
CA TYR A 222 -29.87 7.22 11.39
C TYR A 222 -28.88 7.56 10.26
N VAL A 223 -27.85 6.73 10.03
CA VAL A 223 -26.89 6.94 8.95
C VAL A 223 -27.57 6.82 7.57
N THR A 224 -28.50 5.89 7.43
CA THR A 224 -29.28 5.72 6.19
C THR A 224 -30.12 6.96 5.89
N GLU A 225 -30.79 7.53 6.89
CA GLU A 225 -31.50 8.79 6.75
C GLU A 225 -30.56 9.95 6.40
N LEU A 226 -29.42 10.06 7.07
CA LEU A 226 -28.42 11.10 6.81
C LEU A 226 -27.92 11.10 5.36
N LYS A 227 -27.70 9.91 4.78
CA LYS A 227 -27.31 9.73 3.37
C LYS A 227 -28.32 10.37 2.42
N ILE A 228 -29.61 10.24 2.73
CA ILE A 228 -30.72 10.71 1.90
C ILE A 228 -31.00 12.19 2.15
N SER A 229 -31.16 12.59 3.41
CA SER A 229 -31.58 13.93 3.79
C SER A 229 -30.50 14.98 3.56
N THR A 230 -29.22 14.59 3.63
CA THR A 230 -28.10 15.54 3.70
C THR A 230 -26.95 15.15 2.77
N SER A 231 -27.27 14.93 1.50
CA SER A 231 -26.35 14.50 0.44
C SER A 231 -25.01 15.26 0.41
N ARG A 232 -25.00 16.59 0.62
CA ARG A 232 -23.75 17.37 0.61
C ARG A 232 -22.85 17.04 1.80
N GLN A 233 -23.40 16.92 3.01
CA GLN A 233 -22.62 16.54 4.20
C GLN A 233 -22.14 15.10 4.08
N TRP A 234 -22.98 14.21 3.56
CA TRP A 234 -22.61 12.84 3.28
C TRP A 234 -21.43 12.74 2.28
N LYS A 235 -21.47 13.52 1.20
CA LYS A 235 -20.37 13.57 0.23
C LYS A 235 -19.05 13.99 0.89
N LEU A 236 -19.08 15.03 1.73
CA LEU A 236 -17.90 15.47 2.45
C LEU A 236 -17.38 14.38 3.40
N LEU A 237 -18.27 13.69 4.13
CA LEU A 237 -17.90 12.60 5.02
C LEU A 237 -17.24 11.44 4.24
N GLY A 238 -17.77 11.11 3.06
CA GLY A 238 -17.16 10.14 2.14
C GLY A 238 -15.76 10.54 1.66
N GLU A 239 -15.50 11.84 1.53
CA GLU A 239 -14.17 12.41 1.25
C GLU A 239 -13.25 12.46 2.49
N GLY A 240 -13.72 11.98 3.65
CA GLY A 240 -12.99 12.00 4.92
C GLY A 240 -13.08 13.33 5.66
N ARG A 241 -14.11 14.14 5.39
CA ARG A 241 -14.32 15.47 5.99
C ARG A 241 -15.75 15.63 6.53
N PRO A 242 -15.98 15.72 7.84
CA PRO A 242 -14.99 15.67 8.92
C PRO A 242 -14.40 14.25 9.11
N PRO A 243 -13.27 14.11 9.83
CA PRO A 243 -12.80 12.83 10.33
C PRO A 243 -13.88 12.07 11.08
N VAL A 244 -13.83 10.72 11.04
CA VAL A 244 -14.83 9.86 11.69
C VAL A 244 -14.92 10.12 13.20
N PHE A 245 -13.79 10.39 13.85
CA PHE A 245 -13.76 10.79 15.27
C PHE A 245 -14.58 12.07 15.53
N ASP A 246 -14.42 13.09 14.70
CA ASP A 246 -15.13 14.37 14.86
C ASP A 246 -16.63 14.23 14.55
N PHE A 247 -16.98 13.38 13.58
CA PHE A 247 -18.37 13.00 13.33
C PHE A 247 -19.02 12.42 14.59
N TRP A 248 -18.35 11.46 15.25
CA TRP A 248 -18.85 10.87 16.50
C TRP A 248 -18.92 11.88 17.64
N CYS A 249 -17.95 12.79 17.77
CA CYS A 249 -17.99 13.86 18.78
C CYS A 249 -19.14 14.85 18.58
N GLY A 250 -19.57 15.06 17.34
CA GLY A 250 -20.71 15.94 17.02
C GLY A 250 -22.09 15.33 17.27
N LEU A 251 -22.18 14.00 17.44
CA LEU A 251 -23.44 13.33 17.71
C LEU A 251 -23.88 13.53 19.17
N LYS A 252 -25.17 13.83 19.37
CA LYS A 252 -25.81 13.94 20.69
C LYS A 252 -26.71 12.74 21.02
N LYS A 253 -26.52 11.63 20.29
CA LYS A 253 -27.28 10.38 20.40
C LYS A 253 -26.28 9.24 20.54
N PHE A 254 -26.76 8.09 21.03
CA PHE A 254 -25.98 6.85 21.14
C PHE A 254 -24.80 6.94 22.12
N ASP A 255 -25.06 7.37 23.36
CA ASP A 255 -24.03 7.68 24.35
C ASP A 255 -23.03 6.52 24.58
N LEU A 256 -23.53 5.27 24.60
CA LEU A 256 -22.69 4.09 24.78
C LEU A 256 -21.77 3.85 23.57
N LEU A 257 -22.31 3.95 22.35
CA LEU A 257 -21.49 3.88 21.14
C LEU A 257 -20.51 5.05 21.04
N GLN A 258 -20.90 6.24 21.50
CA GLN A 258 -20.05 7.42 21.46
C GLN A 258 -18.79 7.22 22.34
N GLU A 259 -18.95 6.65 23.53
CA GLU A 259 -17.81 6.35 24.41
C GLU A 259 -16.87 5.31 23.79
N ILE A 260 -17.41 4.24 23.20
CA ILE A 260 -16.61 3.24 22.47
C ILE A 260 -15.85 3.91 21.32
N THR A 261 -16.54 4.67 20.48
CA THR A 261 -15.99 5.22 19.23
C THR A 261 -14.95 6.32 19.47
N LYS A 262 -15.13 7.15 20.51
CA LYS A 262 -14.11 8.11 20.94
C LYS A 262 -12.80 7.43 21.30
N GLN A 263 -12.84 6.27 21.96
CA GLN A 263 -11.63 5.50 22.27
C GLN A 263 -11.07 4.81 21.01
N LEU A 264 -11.95 4.19 20.23
CA LEU A 264 -11.59 3.39 19.07
C LEU A 264 -10.93 4.20 17.95
N PHE A 265 -11.48 5.37 17.61
CA PHE A 265 -10.95 6.21 16.53
C PHE A 265 -9.80 7.13 16.95
N ARG A 266 -9.35 7.07 18.22
CA ARG A 266 -8.07 7.65 18.66
C ARG A 266 -6.89 6.70 18.42
N CYS A 267 -7.15 5.42 18.20
CA CYS A 267 -6.11 4.46 17.85
C CYS A 267 -5.54 4.76 16.46
N ALA A 268 -4.21 4.83 16.36
CA ALA A 268 -3.54 4.98 15.06
C ALA A 268 -3.69 3.69 14.24
N GLY A 269 -4.05 3.81 12.96
CA GLY A 269 -4.15 2.67 12.04
C GLY A 269 -2.80 2.11 11.57
N SER A 270 -1.68 2.76 11.93
CA SER A 270 -0.31 2.31 11.61
C SER A 270 0.72 3.00 12.52
N THR A 271 1.86 2.33 12.72
CA THR A 271 3.07 2.92 13.33
C THR A 271 3.86 3.82 12.37
N SER A 272 3.46 3.90 11.09
CA SER A 272 4.16 4.70 10.07
C SER A 272 4.28 6.19 10.43
N ALA A 273 3.34 6.74 11.19
CA ALA A 273 3.43 8.08 11.76
C ALA A 273 4.71 8.26 12.60
N ALA A 274 4.95 7.29 13.50
CA ALA A 274 6.16 7.24 14.31
C ALA A 274 7.40 6.99 13.45
N GLU A 275 7.34 6.09 12.47
CA GLU A 275 8.47 5.82 11.55
C GLU A 275 8.87 7.04 10.71
N ARG A 276 7.91 7.87 10.27
CA ARG A 276 8.19 9.14 9.58
C ARG A 276 8.87 10.14 10.51
N ASN A 277 8.43 10.22 11.77
CA ASN A 277 9.12 11.01 12.78
C ASN A 277 10.55 10.50 13.00
N PHE A 278 10.77 9.19 13.15
CA PHE A 278 12.11 8.60 13.27
C PHE A 278 12.97 8.83 12.01
N SER A 279 12.38 8.74 10.82
CA SER A 279 13.09 8.99 9.55
C SER A 279 13.48 10.45 9.39
N THR A 280 12.61 11.38 9.78
CA THR A 280 12.88 12.83 9.76
C THR A 280 14.02 13.17 10.72
N HIS A 281 14.05 12.53 11.89
CA HIS A 281 15.11 12.68 12.88
C HIS A 281 16.27 11.70 12.68
N ALA A 282 16.32 10.96 11.56
CA ALA A 282 17.37 9.96 11.33
C ALA A 282 18.78 10.58 11.35
N PHE A 283 18.91 11.87 11.03
CA PHE A 283 20.17 12.60 11.13
C PHE A 283 20.72 12.66 12.56
N ILE A 284 19.84 12.75 13.57
CA ILE A 284 20.18 12.74 15.01
C ILE A 284 20.48 11.31 15.47
N HIS A 285 19.83 10.31 14.86
CA HIS A 285 19.97 8.92 15.29
C HIS A 285 21.10 8.14 14.60
N SER A 286 21.47 8.48 13.36
CA SER A 286 22.35 7.65 12.52
C SER A 286 23.66 8.30 12.09
N LYS A 287 23.78 9.63 12.13
CA LYS A 287 25.04 10.30 11.78
C LYS A 287 25.87 10.53 13.03
N LEU A 288 27.05 9.92 13.06
CA LEU A 288 28.02 9.96 14.17
C LEU A 288 28.26 11.37 14.74
N ARG A 289 28.23 12.40 13.87
CA ARG A 289 28.46 13.80 14.22
C ARG A 289 27.36 14.45 15.08
N ASN A 290 26.12 13.94 15.04
CA ASN A 290 24.96 14.52 15.74
C ASN A 290 24.24 13.51 16.63
N TRP A 291 24.96 12.45 17.01
CA TRP A 291 24.42 11.37 17.80
C TRP A 291 24.21 11.81 19.25
N LEU A 292 22.96 12.05 19.64
CA LEU A 292 22.61 12.32 21.04
C LEU A 292 22.57 11.02 21.84
N THR A 293 23.01 11.06 23.10
CA THR A 293 22.97 9.88 23.99
C THR A 293 21.53 9.51 24.35
N PRO A 294 21.22 8.24 24.67
CA PRO A 294 19.85 7.75 24.86
C PRO A 294 19.03 8.48 25.95
N ARG A 295 19.68 9.13 26.92
CA ARG A 295 19.01 9.88 28.01
C ARG A 295 18.57 11.29 27.61
N SER A 296 19.05 11.78 26.47
CA SER A 296 18.75 13.09 25.89
C SER A 296 17.91 12.97 24.61
N ARG A 297 17.30 11.80 24.37
CA ARG A 297 16.40 11.49 23.26
C ARG A 297 14.96 11.44 23.71
#